data_AF-A0A1H9Z091-F1
#
_entry.id   AF-A0A1H9Z091-F1
#
_cell.length_a   1.000
_cell.length_b   1.000
_cell.length_c   1.000
_cell.angle_alpha   90.00
_cell.angle_beta   90.00
_cell.angle_gamma   90.00
#
_symmetry.space_group_name_H-M   'P 1'
#
loop_
_entity.id
_entity.type
_entity.pdbx_description
1 polymer ?
#
loop_
_entity_poly.entity_id
_entity_poly.type
_entity_poly.pdbx_seq_one_letter_code
_entity_poly.pdbx_strand_id
1 'polypeptide(L)'
;MHKPAFTFASRLLAILALLTVLSAPSLAQDRYRAEIVVLERLADPILNENMADRLPERTEAGKRLWVVDSTGNRISDIDTTSNLTLNSAAARLESSGKYRVLMKTGWIESFPDNYNGEPLAIELGEYLDAAGHRAIEGTIEINRRRYLLVTVALNHWREAIGGSAPMQVETSGEAGESRDDDDQGTENGPVKGSDSSMAAIEDSMQPARSDKELVTWIRETRRMRSEEIHFLDSPTIGVLVYFRPLD
;
A
#
# COMPACT_ATOMS: atom_id res chain seq x y z
N MET A 1 42.35 97.40 7.46
CA MET A 1 42.77 96.40 8.46
C MET A 1 41.57 95.55 8.86
N HIS A 2 41.84 94.29 9.20
CA HIS A 2 41.03 93.06 9.06
C HIS A 2 39.67 92.91 9.81
N LYS A 3 38.74 92.16 9.17
CA LYS A 3 37.65 91.29 9.74
C LYS A 3 38.27 89.97 10.27
N PRO A 4 37.63 89.06 11.07
CA PRO A 4 36.19 88.69 11.13
C PRO A 4 35.59 88.33 12.53
N ALA A 5 34.27 88.45 12.73
CA ALA A 5 33.20 87.41 12.77
C ALA A 5 33.43 86.20 13.70
N PHE A 6 32.54 86.02 14.69
CA PHE A 6 32.42 84.79 15.49
C PHE A 6 31.01 84.19 15.34
N THR A 7 30.99 82.99 14.75
CA THR A 7 29.90 82.02 14.65
C THR A 7 30.19 80.88 15.63
N PHE A 8 29.23 80.47 16.46
CA PHE A 8 29.20 79.14 17.11
C PHE A 8 27.73 78.73 17.24
N ALA A 9 27.18 77.93 16.31
CA ALA A 9 27.32 76.48 16.16
C ALA A 9 26.47 75.69 17.18
N SER A 10 25.26 75.37 16.73
CA SER A 10 24.34 74.37 17.30
C SER A 10 24.99 72.98 17.34
N ARG A 11 24.83 72.25 18.45
CA ARG A 11 25.12 70.82 18.54
C ARG A 11 23.84 70.07 18.87
N LEU A 12 23.18 69.54 17.84
CA LEU A 12 22.19 68.47 17.99
C LEU A 12 22.91 67.15 17.70
N LEU A 13 23.09 66.31 18.72
CA LEU A 13 23.66 64.97 18.58
C LEU A 13 22.49 63.99 18.41
N ALA A 14 22.21 63.55 17.17
CA ALA A 14 21.24 62.50 16.90
C ALA A 14 21.95 61.13 16.97
N ILE A 15 21.65 60.36 18.01
CA ILE A 15 22.08 58.96 18.14
C ILE A 15 21.06 58.10 17.39
N LEU A 16 21.44 57.63 16.20
CA LEU A 16 20.67 56.67 15.42
C LEU A 16 21.11 55.26 15.84
N ALA A 17 20.32 54.61 16.69
CA ALA A 17 20.51 53.20 17.05
C ALA A 17 20.07 52.32 15.87
N LEU A 18 21.05 51.69 15.22
CA LEU A 18 20.84 50.75 14.12
C LEU A 18 20.42 49.39 14.71
N LEU A 19 19.11 49.13 14.77
CA LEU A 19 18.57 47.80 15.07
C LEU A 19 18.79 46.89 13.86
N THR A 20 19.88 46.11 13.86
CA THR A 20 20.03 44.96 12.97
C THR A 20 19.20 43.81 13.51
N VAL A 21 17.99 43.61 12.97
CA VAL A 21 17.22 42.39 13.20
C VAL A 21 17.98 41.24 12.52
N LEU A 22 18.68 40.41 13.32
CA LEU A 22 19.17 39.12 12.82
C LEU A 22 17.94 38.25 12.53
N SER A 23 17.56 38.15 11.25
CA SER A 23 16.69 37.09 10.78
C SER A 23 17.45 35.77 10.93
N ALA A 24 17.29 35.10 12.07
CA ALA A 24 17.72 33.71 12.17
C ALA A 24 16.96 32.93 11.09
N PRO A 25 17.66 32.17 10.21
CA PRO A 25 16.94 31.24 9.36
C PRO A 25 16.17 30.31 10.30
N SER A 26 14.85 30.19 10.15
CA SER A 26 14.16 29.08 10.79
C SER A 26 14.82 27.83 10.23
N LEU A 27 15.53 27.06 11.06
CA LEU A 27 15.91 25.70 10.67
C LEU A 27 14.59 25.02 10.31
N ALA A 28 14.39 24.75 9.03
CA ALA A 28 13.25 23.99 8.60
C ALA A 28 13.34 22.65 9.35
N GLN A 29 12.30 22.32 10.11
CA GLN A 29 12.24 21.04 10.80
C GLN A 29 12.17 19.97 9.72
N ASP A 30 13.30 19.32 9.45
CA ASP A 30 13.39 18.28 8.42
C ASP A 30 13.21 16.88 8.99
N ARG A 31 13.10 16.75 10.31
CA ARG A 31 12.87 15.48 10.98
C ARG A 31 11.43 15.39 11.45
N TYR A 32 10.76 14.30 11.11
CA TYR A 32 9.37 14.08 11.47
C TYR A 32 9.19 12.68 12.05
N ARG A 33 8.18 12.54 12.91
CA ARG A 33 7.54 11.25 13.14
C ARG A 33 6.36 11.11 12.19
N ALA A 34 6.44 10.16 11.27
CA ALA A 34 5.33 9.72 10.46
C ALA A 34 4.53 8.66 11.24
N GLU A 35 3.21 8.74 11.20
CA GLU A 35 2.31 7.76 11.79
C GLU A 35 1.28 7.34 10.75
N ILE A 36 1.06 6.03 10.61
CA ILE A 36 0.15 5.43 9.65
C ILE A 36 -0.71 4.38 10.33
N VAL A 37 -2.01 4.42 10.03
CA VAL A 37 -2.97 3.37 10.41
C VAL A 37 -3.72 2.92 9.17
N VAL A 38 -3.72 1.61 8.91
CA VAL A 38 -4.54 0.99 7.84
C VAL A 38 -5.73 0.29 8.47
N LEU A 39 -6.89 0.50 7.87
CA LEU A 39 -8.20 0.11 8.36
C LEU A 39 -8.93 -0.69 7.28
N GLU A 40 -9.71 -1.67 7.73
CA GLU A 40 -10.75 -2.33 6.96
C GLU A 40 -12.12 -1.82 7.44
N ARG A 41 -13.08 -1.64 6.52
CA ARG A 41 -14.47 -1.32 6.85
C ARG A 41 -15.28 -2.61 6.93
N LEU A 42 -15.90 -2.85 8.08
CA LEU A 42 -16.71 -4.05 8.36
C LEU A 42 -18.19 -3.87 8.01
N ALA A 43 -18.69 -2.64 8.06
CA ALA A 43 -20.07 -2.35 7.71
C ALA A 43 -20.23 -2.44 6.19
N ASP A 44 -21.24 -3.17 5.72
CA ASP A 44 -21.56 -3.38 4.30
C ASP A 44 -21.71 -2.01 3.61
N PRO A 45 -20.65 -1.49 2.96
CA PRO A 45 -20.85 -0.34 2.10
C PRO A 45 -21.65 -0.91 0.94
N ILE A 46 -22.74 -0.28 0.52
CA ILE A 46 -23.36 -0.63 -0.76
C ILE A 46 -22.25 -0.45 -1.81
N LEU A 47 -21.58 -1.55 -2.18
CA LEU A 47 -20.39 -1.54 -3.00
C LEU A 47 -20.89 -1.42 -4.43
N ASN A 48 -21.09 -0.19 -4.86
CA ASN A 48 -21.42 0.14 -6.24
C ASN A 48 -20.16 0.18 -7.14
N GLU A 49 -19.03 -0.37 -6.67
CA GLU A 49 -17.78 -0.44 -7.42
C GLU A 49 -17.63 -1.85 -8.00
N ASN A 50 -17.60 -1.96 -9.34
CA ASN A 50 -17.22 -3.20 -10.00
C ASN A 50 -15.78 -3.06 -10.51
N MET A 51 -14.88 -3.79 -9.87
CA MET A 51 -13.43 -3.71 -10.07
C MET A 51 -12.82 -5.05 -10.49
N ALA A 52 -13.62 -6.12 -10.62
CA ALA A 52 -13.13 -7.46 -10.89
C ALA A 52 -12.34 -7.56 -12.20
N ASP A 53 -12.72 -6.78 -13.23
CA ASP A 53 -12.05 -6.74 -14.53
C ASP A 53 -10.79 -5.85 -14.55
N ARG A 54 -10.46 -5.17 -13.45
CA ARG A 54 -9.32 -4.26 -13.39
C ARG A 54 -8.07 -4.98 -12.93
N LEU A 55 -6.99 -4.79 -13.69
CA LEU A 55 -5.65 -5.21 -13.34
C LEU A 55 -4.86 -3.97 -12.88
N PRO A 56 -4.69 -3.77 -11.56
CA PRO A 56 -3.90 -2.65 -11.06
C PRO A 56 -2.43 -2.79 -11.46
N GLU A 57 -1.79 -1.66 -11.74
CA GLU A 57 -0.34 -1.62 -11.91
C GLU A 57 0.36 -2.02 -10.60
N ARG A 58 1.39 -2.86 -10.72
CA ARG A 58 2.22 -3.27 -9.60
C ARG A 58 3.33 -2.25 -9.39
N THR A 59 3.32 -1.61 -8.23
CA THR A 59 4.42 -0.76 -7.80
C THR A 59 5.43 -1.59 -7.05
N GLU A 60 6.66 -1.66 -7.57
CA GLU A 60 7.77 -2.31 -6.86
C GLU A 60 8.15 -1.50 -5.62
N ALA A 61 8.25 -2.18 -4.47
CA ALA A 61 8.64 -1.56 -3.21
C ALA A 61 10.16 -1.62 -3.01
N GLY A 62 10.74 -0.53 -2.50
CA GLY A 62 12.15 -0.49 -2.13
C GLY A 62 12.43 -1.10 -0.75
N LYS A 63 11.48 -0.92 0.17
CA LYS A 63 11.55 -1.43 1.56
C LYS A 63 10.21 -1.95 2.04
N ARG A 64 10.20 -2.78 3.07
CA ARG A 64 8.98 -3.26 3.74
C ARG A 64 8.66 -2.37 4.93
N LEU A 65 7.50 -1.72 4.92
CA LEU A 65 6.98 -1.06 6.12
C LEU A 65 6.31 -2.07 7.03
N TRP A 66 5.40 -2.88 6.47
CA TRP A 66 4.63 -3.87 7.21
C TRP A 66 4.16 -4.98 6.28
N VAL A 67 4.95 -6.05 6.22
CA VAL A 67 4.61 -7.25 5.45
C VAL A 67 4.33 -8.39 6.42
N VAL A 68 3.18 -9.03 6.30
CA VAL A 68 2.83 -10.21 7.10
C VAL A 68 2.95 -11.45 6.22
N ASP A 69 3.94 -12.30 6.49
CA ASP A 69 4.17 -13.54 5.74
C ASP A 69 3.00 -14.53 5.90
N SER A 70 2.98 -15.63 5.13
CA SER A 70 1.89 -16.62 5.20
C SER A 70 1.68 -17.24 6.58
N THR A 71 2.71 -17.28 7.43
CA THR A 71 2.65 -17.80 8.80
C THR A 71 2.19 -16.77 9.83
N GLY A 72 2.00 -15.51 9.41
CA GLY A 72 1.56 -14.42 10.29
C GLY A 72 2.69 -13.61 10.91
N ASN A 73 3.96 -13.86 10.56
CA ASN A 73 5.05 -13.06 11.09
C ASN A 73 5.12 -11.71 10.37
N ARG A 74 5.27 -10.65 11.15
CA ARG A 74 5.49 -9.30 10.62
C ARG A 74 6.97 -9.08 10.31
N ILE A 75 7.25 -8.65 9.10
CA ILE A 75 8.55 -8.25 8.59
C ILE A 75 8.52 -6.75 8.26
N SER A 76 9.55 -6.02 8.70
CA SER A 76 9.74 -4.60 8.43
C SER A 76 11.23 -4.31 8.30
N ASP A 77 11.60 -3.45 7.35
CA ASP A 77 12.98 -3.00 7.13
C ASP A 77 13.25 -1.64 7.82
N ILE A 78 12.26 -1.12 8.57
CA ILE A 78 12.31 0.18 9.22
C ILE A 78 12.10 0.01 10.73
N ASP A 79 12.81 0.81 11.53
CA ASP A 79 12.61 0.87 12.98
C ASP A 79 11.27 1.57 13.28
N THR A 80 10.31 0.77 13.74
CA THR A 80 8.91 1.21 13.94
C THR A 80 8.56 1.29 15.41
N THR A 81 7.66 2.21 15.73
CA THR A 81 7.09 2.39 17.07
C THR A 81 5.57 2.24 17.05
N SER A 82 5.02 1.82 18.18
CA SER A 82 3.57 1.73 18.45
C SER A 82 3.06 2.87 19.34
N ASN A 83 3.94 3.76 19.80
CA ASN A 83 3.55 4.94 20.57
C ASN A 83 3.11 6.07 19.62
N LEU A 84 1.83 6.05 19.26
CA LEU A 84 1.26 6.89 18.22
C LEU A 84 0.23 7.87 18.79
N THR A 85 0.21 9.07 18.22
CA THR A 85 -0.89 10.04 18.32
C THR A 85 -2.18 9.46 17.76
N LEU A 86 -2.07 8.71 16.65
CA LEU A 86 -3.20 8.07 15.98
C LEU A 86 -3.88 6.97 16.81
N ASN A 87 -3.28 6.50 17.92
CA ASN A 87 -3.87 5.43 18.75
C ASN A 87 -5.29 5.77 19.23
N SER A 88 -5.52 7.02 19.64
CA SER A 88 -6.86 7.43 20.11
C SER A 88 -7.88 7.52 18.98
N ALA A 89 -7.47 7.93 17.76
CA ALA A 89 -8.34 7.97 16.60
C ALA A 89 -8.70 6.55 16.13
N ALA A 90 -7.71 5.68 16.04
CA ALA A 90 -7.89 4.27 15.69
C ALA A 90 -8.83 3.56 16.68
N ALA A 91 -8.64 3.73 17.99
CA ALA A 91 -9.50 3.12 19.01
C ALA A 91 -10.96 3.57 18.90
N ARG A 92 -11.21 4.85 18.58
CA ARG A 92 -12.58 5.35 18.36
C ARG A 92 -13.22 4.69 17.14
N LEU A 93 -12.47 4.52 16.05
CA LEU A 93 -12.96 3.85 14.84
C LEU A 93 -13.29 2.38 15.10
N GLU A 94 -12.43 1.63 15.81
CA GLU A 94 -12.73 0.25 16.20
C GLU A 94 -13.96 0.17 17.12
N SER A 95 -14.06 1.07 18.11
CA SER A 95 -15.19 1.09 19.06
C SER A 95 -16.54 1.38 18.40
N SER A 96 -16.54 1.95 17.19
CA SER A 96 -17.76 2.17 16.42
C SER A 96 -18.38 0.88 15.86
N GLY A 97 -17.61 -0.23 15.84
CA GLY A 97 -18.00 -1.51 15.24
C GLY A 97 -18.02 -1.51 13.71
N LYS A 98 -17.71 -0.38 13.06
CA LYS A 98 -17.72 -0.25 11.59
C LYS A 98 -16.37 -0.49 10.93
N TYR A 99 -15.30 -0.54 11.72
CA TYR A 99 -13.94 -0.66 11.23
C TYR A 99 -13.16 -1.68 12.05
N ARG A 100 -12.19 -2.31 11.39
CA ARG A 100 -11.14 -3.13 12.00
C ARG A 100 -9.79 -2.47 11.70
N VAL A 101 -8.95 -2.28 12.72
CA VAL A 101 -7.59 -1.81 12.48
C VAL A 101 -6.71 -2.99 12.09
N LEU A 102 -6.06 -2.88 10.95
CA LEU A 102 -5.17 -3.93 10.43
C LEU A 102 -3.70 -3.63 10.75
N MET A 103 -3.33 -2.36 10.78
CA MET A 103 -1.96 -1.93 11.10
C MET A 103 -1.99 -0.59 11.83
N LYS A 104 -1.10 -0.43 12.81
CA LYS A 104 -0.73 0.85 13.41
C LYS A 104 0.79 0.90 13.53
N THR A 105 1.42 1.88 12.91
CA THR A 105 2.87 2.05 12.99
C THR A 105 3.26 3.52 12.88
N GLY A 106 4.44 3.84 13.37
CA GLY A 106 5.08 5.11 13.14
C GLY A 106 6.59 4.97 13.17
N TRP A 107 7.30 5.91 12.57
CA TRP A 107 8.76 5.92 12.54
C TRP A 107 9.25 7.35 12.45
N ILE A 108 10.53 7.53 12.78
CA ILE A 108 11.19 8.82 12.69
C ILE A 108 12.05 8.82 11.43
N GLU A 109 11.90 9.85 10.62
CA GLU A 109 12.68 10.01 9.40
C GLU A 109 12.98 11.48 9.11
N SER A 110 14.09 11.71 8.41
CA SER A 110 14.41 13.03 7.88
C SER A 110 13.90 13.15 6.45
N PHE A 111 13.02 14.12 6.24
CA PHE A 111 12.51 14.55 4.96
C PHE A 111 13.10 15.94 4.66
N PRO A 112 14.32 16.07 4.13
CA PRO A 112 14.86 17.35 3.66
C PRO A 112 14.13 17.88 2.42
N ASP A 113 14.39 19.12 2.04
CA ASP A 113 13.84 19.70 0.81
C ASP A 113 14.23 18.87 -0.43
N ASN A 114 13.24 18.62 -1.30
CA ASN A 114 13.36 17.72 -2.46
C ASN A 114 13.62 16.25 -2.12
N TYR A 115 13.33 15.81 -0.89
CA TYR A 115 13.35 14.39 -0.54
C TYR A 115 12.42 13.59 -1.46
N ASN A 116 12.95 12.51 -2.00
CA ASN A 116 12.25 11.55 -2.81
C ASN A 116 12.37 10.19 -2.14
N GLY A 117 11.29 9.72 -1.51
CA GLY A 117 11.25 8.45 -0.81
C GLY A 117 11.14 7.29 -1.78
N GLU A 118 11.48 6.10 -1.29
CA GLU A 118 11.16 4.86 -2.00
C GLU A 118 9.79 4.34 -1.53
N PRO A 119 9.02 3.67 -2.42
CA PRO A 119 7.76 3.06 -2.02
C PRO A 119 7.96 1.99 -0.94
N LEU A 120 7.16 2.05 0.12
CA LEU A 120 7.21 1.14 1.25
C LEU A 120 6.10 0.10 1.15
N ALA A 121 6.46 -1.18 1.15
CA ALA A 121 5.53 -2.30 1.01
C ALA A 121 4.61 -2.45 2.23
N ILE A 122 3.35 -2.72 1.93
CA ILE A 122 2.32 -3.11 2.88
C ILE A 122 1.67 -4.39 2.37
N GLU A 123 1.64 -5.42 3.22
CA GLU A 123 0.91 -6.66 2.99
C GLU A 123 0.23 -7.08 4.31
N LEU A 124 -1.10 -6.98 4.35
CA LEU A 124 -1.89 -7.17 5.57
C LEU A 124 -3.31 -7.70 5.28
N GLY A 125 -4.01 -8.12 6.32
CA GLY A 125 -5.34 -8.74 6.21
C GLY A 125 -5.27 -10.27 6.12
N GLU A 126 -6.38 -10.88 5.68
CA GLU A 126 -6.48 -12.32 5.46
C GLU A 126 -5.44 -12.81 4.45
N TYR A 127 -4.97 -14.06 4.59
CA TYR A 127 -4.12 -14.67 3.57
C TYR A 127 -5.02 -15.37 2.55
N LEU A 128 -4.89 -15.02 1.28
CA LEU A 128 -5.66 -15.62 0.19
C LEU A 128 -4.85 -16.79 -0.37
N ASP A 129 -5.15 -18.01 0.08
CA ASP A 129 -4.34 -19.21 -0.24
C ASP A 129 -4.21 -19.44 -1.74
N ALA A 130 -5.31 -19.29 -2.48
CA ALA A 130 -5.33 -19.49 -3.92
C ALA A 130 -4.50 -18.41 -4.67
N ALA A 131 -4.37 -17.21 -4.11
CA ALA A 131 -3.61 -16.12 -4.70
C ALA A 131 -2.17 -15.99 -4.19
N GLY A 132 -1.84 -16.66 -3.08
CA GLY A 132 -0.50 -16.69 -2.47
C GLY A 132 -0.07 -15.41 -1.76
N HIS A 133 -0.99 -14.48 -1.49
CA HIS A 133 -0.68 -13.18 -0.86
C HIS A 133 -1.78 -12.71 0.09
N ARG A 134 -1.51 -11.61 0.80
CA ARG A 134 -2.45 -10.98 1.71
C ARG A 134 -3.58 -10.25 0.95
N ALA A 135 -4.76 -10.17 1.56
CA ALA A 135 -5.94 -9.53 1.00
C ALA A 135 -5.69 -8.05 0.67
N ILE A 136 -4.83 -7.37 1.42
CA ILE A 136 -4.42 -6.00 1.11
C ILE A 136 -2.92 -5.97 0.84
N GLU A 137 -2.57 -5.51 -0.35
CA GLU A 137 -1.20 -5.31 -0.80
C GLU A 137 -1.02 -3.94 -1.44
N GLY A 138 0.21 -3.44 -1.44
CA GLY A 138 0.58 -2.23 -2.18
C GLY A 138 1.66 -1.44 -1.47
N THR A 139 1.69 -0.13 -1.71
CA THR A 139 2.75 0.73 -1.22
C THR A 139 2.26 2.05 -0.64
N ILE A 140 3.08 2.60 0.25
CA ILE A 140 3.02 4.00 0.67
C ILE A 140 4.36 4.65 0.37
N GLU A 141 4.33 5.80 -0.30
CA GLU A 141 5.51 6.58 -0.62
C GLU A 141 5.37 7.98 -0.02
N ILE A 142 6.46 8.49 0.56
CA ILE A 142 6.50 9.83 1.14
C ILE A 142 7.53 10.63 0.36
N ASN A 143 7.13 11.79 -0.15
CA ASN A 143 8.00 12.73 -0.84
C ASN A 143 7.91 14.10 -0.19
N ARG A 144 8.98 14.90 -0.25
CA ARG A 144 8.95 16.30 0.15
C ARG A 144 9.44 17.20 -0.96
N ARG A 145 8.56 18.12 -1.37
CA ARG A 145 8.93 19.31 -2.16
C ARG A 145 8.77 20.54 -1.29
N ARG A 146 7.80 21.40 -1.59
CA ARG A 146 7.35 22.47 -0.69
C ARG A 146 6.48 21.95 0.46
N TYR A 147 5.95 20.74 0.31
CA TYR A 147 5.10 20.06 1.28
C TYR A 147 5.48 18.59 1.32
N LEU A 148 5.13 17.95 2.44
CA LEU A 148 5.06 16.50 2.51
C LEU A 148 3.90 16.01 1.64
N LEU A 149 4.19 15.06 0.76
CA LEU A 149 3.24 14.38 -0.11
C LEU A 149 3.27 12.91 0.26
N VAL A 150 2.10 12.33 0.46
CA VAL A 150 1.95 10.89 0.72
C VAL A 150 1.17 10.30 -0.43
N THR A 151 1.76 9.35 -1.13
CA THR A 151 1.09 8.55 -2.14
C THR A 151 0.72 7.21 -1.51
N VAL A 152 -0.57 6.89 -1.52
CA VAL A 152 -1.09 5.59 -1.09
C VAL A 152 -1.60 4.85 -2.32
N ALA A 153 -0.99 3.70 -2.59
CA ALA A 153 -1.35 2.78 -3.66
C ALA A 153 -1.65 1.41 -3.05
N LEU A 154 -2.87 1.20 -2.54
CA LEU A 154 -3.28 -0.07 -1.92
C LEU A 154 -4.38 -0.75 -2.72
N ASN A 155 -4.33 -2.08 -2.78
CA ASN A 155 -5.37 -2.93 -3.35
C ASN A 155 -6.07 -3.68 -2.23
N HIS A 156 -7.38 -3.92 -2.39
CA HIS A 156 -8.09 -4.91 -1.61
C HIS A 156 -8.59 -6.01 -2.53
N TRP A 157 -8.13 -7.22 -2.27
CA TRP A 157 -8.42 -8.44 -3.01
C TRP A 157 -9.30 -9.37 -2.18
N ARG A 158 -10.03 -10.22 -2.91
CA ARG A 158 -10.82 -11.32 -2.38
C ARG A 158 -10.58 -12.55 -3.25
N GLU A 159 -10.77 -13.74 -2.71
CA GLU A 159 -10.81 -14.96 -3.53
C GLU A 159 -11.94 -14.88 -4.56
N ALA A 160 -11.63 -15.21 -5.81
CA ALA A 160 -12.67 -15.27 -6.84
C ALA A 160 -13.61 -16.44 -6.55
N ILE A 161 -14.92 -16.19 -6.57
CA ILE A 161 -15.91 -17.25 -6.41
C ILE A 161 -15.83 -18.18 -7.63
N GLY A 162 -15.21 -19.35 -7.45
CA GLY A 162 -14.96 -20.33 -8.52
C GLY A 162 -13.49 -20.47 -8.95
N GLY A 163 -12.54 -19.86 -8.23
CA GLY A 163 -11.11 -20.18 -8.32
C GLY A 163 -10.88 -21.63 -7.93
N SER A 164 -10.14 -22.36 -8.77
CA SER A 164 -9.95 -23.80 -8.58
C SER A 164 -8.87 -23.99 -7.53
N ALA A 165 -9.20 -24.58 -6.37
CA ALA A 165 -8.18 -25.04 -5.43
C ALA A 165 -7.14 -25.91 -6.18
N PRO A 166 -5.84 -25.83 -5.85
CA PRO A 166 -4.85 -26.66 -6.51
C PRO A 166 -5.21 -28.12 -6.25
N MET A 167 -5.69 -28.78 -7.30
CA MET A 167 -6.05 -30.18 -7.30
C MET A 167 -4.78 -30.97 -6.96
N GLN A 168 -4.67 -31.43 -5.71
CA GLN A 168 -3.64 -32.36 -5.31
C GLN A 168 -3.84 -33.60 -6.18
N VAL A 169 -2.96 -33.81 -7.14
CA VAL A 169 -2.91 -35.05 -7.92
C VAL A 169 -2.46 -36.13 -6.94
N GLU A 170 -3.43 -36.75 -6.29
CA GLU A 170 -3.22 -38.04 -5.64
C GLU A 170 -2.88 -39.03 -6.74
N THR A 171 -1.58 -39.22 -6.96
CA THR A 171 -1.07 -40.38 -7.71
C THR A 171 -1.24 -41.60 -6.80
N SER A 172 -2.45 -42.15 -6.78
CA SER A 172 -2.69 -43.51 -6.31
C SER A 172 -2.16 -44.47 -7.38
N GLY A 173 -0.85 -44.69 -7.34
CA GLY A 173 -0.23 -45.85 -7.97
C GLY A 173 -0.60 -47.10 -7.20
N GLU A 174 -1.68 -47.76 -7.60
CA GLU A 174 -1.95 -49.13 -7.16
C GLU A 174 -1.31 -50.13 -8.13
N ALA A 175 -0.39 -50.89 -7.56
CA ALA A 175 0.30 -52.01 -8.15
C ALA A 175 -0.62 -53.24 -8.27
N GLY A 176 -0.47 -53.96 -9.38
CA GLY A 176 -0.16 -55.40 -9.34
C GLY A 176 -1.30 -56.41 -9.16
N GLU A 177 -1.36 -57.31 -10.14
CA GLU A 177 -2.00 -58.65 -10.18
C GLU A 177 -3.53 -58.70 -10.36
N SER A 178 -4.12 -59.49 -11.27
CA SER A 178 -3.76 -60.87 -11.62
C SER A 178 -4.38 -61.41 -12.93
N ARG A 179 -3.61 -62.29 -13.60
CA ARG A 179 -3.95 -63.58 -14.25
C ARG A 179 -4.69 -63.65 -15.62
N ASP A 180 -3.91 -64.15 -16.58
CA ASP A 180 -4.14 -65.15 -17.65
C ASP A 180 -5.57 -65.66 -17.94
N ASP A 181 -5.94 -65.63 -19.23
CA ASP A 181 -6.47 -66.81 -19.94
C ASP A 181 -6.29 -66.65 -21.47
N ASP A 182 -5.78 -67.72 -22.09
CA ASP A 182 -5.58 -67.94 -23.54
C ASP A 182 -6.93 -68.17 -24.25
N ASP A 183 -7.13 -67.60 -25.45
CA ASP A 183 -7.81 -68.32 -26.55
C ASP A 183 -7.49 -67.72 -27.94
N GLN A 184 -7.26 -68.58 -28.91
CA GLN A 184 -6.88 -68.27 -30.29
C GLN A 184 -8.09 -68.13 -31.21
N GLY A 185 -8.03 -67.19 -32.16
CA GLY A 185 -8.45 -67.48 -33.53
C GLY A 185 -9.34 -66.46 -34.24
N THR A 186 -8.80 -65.98 -35.37
CA THR A 186 -9.45 -65.77 -36.68
C THR A 186 -9.65 -64.33 -37.19
N GLU A 187 -9.24 -64.19 -38.44
CA GLU A 187 -9.09 -63.07 -39.36
C GLU A 187 -10.39 -62.40 -39.88
N ASN A 188 -10.19 -61.14 -40.32
CA ASN A 188 -10.77 -60.44 -41.48
C ASN A 188 -12.16 -59.78 -41.45
N GLY A 189 -12.16 -58.44 -41.64
CA GLY A 189 -13.29 -57.63 -42.12
C GLY A 189 -13.01 -56.12 -42.12
N PRO A 190 -13.09 -55.37 -43.26
CA PRO A 190 -12.57 -54.00 -43.35
C PRO A 190 -13.64 -52.88 -43.39
N VAL A 191 -13.16 -51.64 -43.18
CA VAL A 191 -13.68 -50.30 -43.59
C VAL A 191 -14.78 -49.63 -42.72
N LYS A 192 -14.50 -48.38 -42.30
CA LYS A 192 -15.19 -47.10 -42.65
C LYS A 192 -15.17 -46.15 -41.44
N GLY A 193 -14.41 -45.04 -41.48
CA GLY A 193 -14.87 -43.77 -42.02
C GLY A 193 -15.05 -42.75 -40.88
N SER A 194 -14.14 -41.79 -40.78
CA SER A 194 -14.41 -40.34 -40.93
C SER A 194 -14.75 -39.63 -39.62
N ASP A 195 -13.96 -38.58 -39.37
CA ASP A 195 -14.28 -37.38 -38.60
C ASP A 195 -14.70 -37.53 -37.13
N SER A 196 -13.71 -37.46 -36.26
CA SER A 196 -13.87 -36.83 -34.94
C SER A 196 -12.62 -36.04 -34.56
N SER A 197 -12.06 -35.31 -35.53
CA SER A 197 -10.95 -34.39 -35.35
C SER A 197 -11.40 -32.96 -35.67
N MET A 198 -12.49 -32.51 -35.05
CA MET A 198 -12.95 -31.10 -35.10
C MET A 198 -13.68 -30.64 -33.82
N ALA A 199 -13.76 -31.45 -32.76
CA ALA A 199 -14.46 -31.09 -31.51
C ALA A 199 -13.51 -30.82 -30.32
N ALA A 200 -12.19 -30.76 -30.54
CA ALA A 200 -11.19 -30.59 -29.49
C ALA A 200 -10.41 -29.26 -29.57
N ILE A 201 -10.88 -28.29 -30.36
CA ILE A 201 -10.23 -26.96 -30.51
C ILE A 201 -11.22 -25.81 -30.19
N GLU A 202 -12.21 -26.05 -29.34
CA GLU A 202 -13.06 -24.97 -28.79
C GLU A 202 -12.80 -24.67 -27.30
N ASP A 203 -11.94 -25.45 -26.62
CA ASP A 203 -11.69 -25.30 -25.18
C ASP A 203 -10.52 -24.35 -24.84
N SER A 204 -9.87 -23.74 -25.82
CA SER A 204 -8.62 -23.00 -25.61
C SER A 204 -8.75 -21.47 -25.60
N MET A 205 -9.94 -20.93 -25.28
CA MET A 205 -10.13 -19.48 -25.15
C MET A 205 -10.92 -19.08 -23.90
N GLN A 206 -10.97 -19.93 -22.87
CA GLN A 206 -11.40 -19.47 -21.56
C GLN A 206 -10.22 -18.68 -20.95
N PRO A 207 -10.36 -17.37 -20.64
CA PRO A 207 -9.33 -16.71 -19.85
C PRO A 207 -9.18 -17.52 -18.57
N ALA A 208 -7.94 -17.88 -18.22
CA ALA A 208 -7.64 -18.49 -16.94
C ALA A 208 -8.36 -17.67 -15.87
N ARG A 209 -9.34 -18.27 -15.19
CA ARG A 209 -10.07 -17.56 -14.14
C ARG A 209 -9.03 -17.15 -13.10
N SER A 210 -8.91 -15.85 -12.86
CA SER A 210 -8.05 -15.35 -11.79
C SER A 210 -8.57 -15.94 -10.48
N ASP A 211 -7.68 -16.51 -9.66
CA ASP A 211 -8.04 -17.04 -8.34
C ASP A 211 -8.40 -15.95 -7.32
N LYS A 212 -8.28 -14.68 -7.74
CA LYS A 212 -8.64 -13.49 -6.98
C LYS A 212 -9.39 -12.47 -7.83
N GLU A 213 -10.16 -11.63 -7.16
CA GLU A 213 -10.80 -10.45 -7.74
C GLU A 213 -10.45 -9.19 -6.93
N LEU A 214 -10.29 -8.07 -7.65
CA LEU A 214 -10.09 -6.77 -7.02
C LEU A 214 -11.44 -6.25 -6.52
N VAL A 215 -11.52 -5.97 -5.22
CA VAL A 215 -12.71 -5.41 -4.57
C VAL A 215 -12.72 -3.90 -4.72
N THR A 216 -11.60 -3.27 -4.37
CA THR A 216 -11.40 -1.82 -4.49
C THR A 216 -9.91 -1.49 -4.38
N TRP A 217 -9.58 -0.21 -4.50
CA TRP A 217 -8.22 0.27 -4.30
C TRP A 217 -8.18 1.66 -3.64
N ILE A 218 -6.99 2.09 -3.23
CA ILE A 218 -6.65 3.50 -2.99
C ILE A 218 -5.56 3.86 -3.99
N ARG A 219 -5.75 4.96 -4.72
CA ARG A 219 -4.78 5.54 -5.67
C ARG A 219 -4.76 7.05 -5.50
N GLU A 220 -4.28 7.50 -4.36
CA GLU A 220 -4.35 8.91 -3.98
C GLU A 220 -2.98 9.42 -3.52
N THR A 221 -2.59 10.58 -4.05
CA THR A 221 -1.49 11.39 -3.50
C THR A 221 -2.09 12.58 -2.77
N ARG A 222 -1.74 12.73 -1.49
CA ARG A 222 -2.25 13.81 -0.65
C ARG A 222 -1.14 14.69 -0.11
N ARG A 223 -1.38 16.01 -0.13
CA ARG A 223 -0.56 16.99 0.58
C ARG A 223 -0.85 16.90 2.08
N MET A 224 0.20 16.63 2.83
CA MET A 224 0.14 16.58 4.28
C MET A 224 0.36 17.94 4.90
N ARG A 225 -0.35 18.16 6.00
CA ARG A 225 -0.13 19.28 6.92
C ARG A 225 0.39 18.71 8.23
N SER A 226 1.41 19.35 8.78
CA SER A 226 1.95 18.98 10.08
C SER A 226 0.85 19.04 11.13
N GLU A 227 0.82 18.04 12.00
CA GLU A 227 -0.08 17.94 13.15
C GLU A 227 -1.57 17.83 12.82
N GLU A 228 -1.91 17.56 11.55
CA GLU A 228 -3.27 17.25 11.13
C GLU A 228 -3.40 15.76 10.76
N ILE A 229 -4.52 15.14 11.13
CA ILE A 229 -4.86 13.78 10.71
C ILE A 229 -5.51 13.87 9.33
N HIS A 230 -4.97 13.14 8.36
CA HIS A 230 -5.58 12.97 7.04
C HIS A 230 -6.15 11.56 6.93
N PHE A 231 -7.32 11.44 6.32
CA PHE A 231 -7.95 10.16 6.02
C PHE A 231 -8.07 10.02 4.50
N LEU A 232 -7.49 8.95 3.96
CA LEU A 232 -7.62 8.53 2.56
C LEU A 232 -8.54 7.31 2.56
N ASP A 233 -9.74 7.47 2.02
CA ASP A 233 -10.83 6.48 2.14
C ASP A 233 -11.09 5.77 0.82
N SER A 234 -11.54 4.54 0.93
CA SER A 234 -12.08 3.71 -0.14
C SER A 234 -13.28 2.92 0.40
N PRO A 235 -14.15 2.32 -0.43
CA PRO A 235 -15.32 1.60 0.05
C PRO A 235 -15.02 0.61 1.18
N THR A 236 -13.98 -0.22 1.07
CA THR A 236 -13.69 -1.28 2.05
C THR A 236 -12.41 -1.10 2.85
N ILE A 237 -11.52 -0.18 2.45
CA ILE A 237 -10.23 0.07 3.10
C ILE A 237 -10.00 1.56 3.29
N GLY A 238 -9.24 1.94 4.31
CA GLY A 238 -8.88 3.33 4.53
C GLY A 238 -7.53 3.49 5.24
N VAL A 239 -6.92 4.66 5.08
CA VAL A 239 -5.61 4.99 5.66
C VAL A 239 -5.68 6.31 6.41
N LEU A 240 -5.31 6.29 7.70
CA LEU A 240 -5.03 7.50 8.45
C LEU A 240 -3.54 7.81 8.38
N VAL A 241 -3.20 9.06 8.14
CA VAL A 241 -1.81 9.53 8.07
C VAL A 241 -1.65 10.80 8.90
N TYR A 242 -0.57 10.86 9.67
CA TYR A 242 -0.23 12.00 10.52
C TYR A 242 1.28 12.22 10.56
N PHE A 243 1.71 13.49 10.54
CA PHE A 243 3.11 13.87 10.70
C PHE A 243 3.27 14.82 11.86
N ARG A 244 4.22 14.54 12.75
CA ARG A 244 4.67 15.47 13.80
C ARG A 244 6.11 15.87 13.54
N PRO A 245 6.44 17.16 13.37
CA PRO A 245 7.82 17.59 13.31
C PRO A 245 8.52 17.33 14.65
N LEU A 246 9.81 17.02 14.60
CA LEU A 246 10.65 16.78 15.77
C LEU A 246 11.73 17.86 15.82
N ASP A 247 11.97 18.37 17.04
CA ASP A 247 13.04 19.33 17.34
C ASP A 247 14.43 18.67 17.30
#